data_AF-A0A533RTR4-F1
#
_entry.id   AF-A0A533RTR4-F1
#
_cell.length_a   1.000
_cell.length_b   1.000
_cell.length_c   1.000
_cell.angle_alpha   90.00
_cell.angle_beta   90.00
_cell.angle_gamma   90.00
#
_symmetry.space_group_name_H-M   'P 1'
#
loop_
_entity.id
_entity.type
_entity.pdbx_description
1 polymer ?
#
loop_
_entity_poly.entity_id
_entity_poly.type
_entity_poly.pdbx_seq_one_letter_code
_entity_poly.pdbx_strand_id
1 'polypeptide(L)'
;FNLVQYLGEMGQEIKVFRNNKIVLEEIEEMHPDHIVISPGPCTPNEAGVSIPVIEKFAGHIPILGVCLGHQSIGQVFGGNVIRAENLMHGKTSEIYHDGRTVFRDIPSPFTATRYHSLIIERASLPDCLEITAETQAGEIMGVRHKEFAVEGVQFHPESILTEHGKKLLRNFLELK
;
A
#
# COMPACT_ATOMS: atom_id res chain seq x y z
N PHE A 1 11.46 -0.33 8.85
CA PHE A 1 11.58 -0.14 10.30
C PHE A 1 10.36 0.59 10.88
N ASN A 2 9.98 1.79 10.41
CA ASN A 2 8.87 2.55 11.01
C ASN A 2 7.49 1.86 10.96
N LEU A 3 7.12 1.21 9.84
CA LEU A 3 5.86 0.43 9.76
C LEU A 3 5.80 -0.66 10.83
N VAL A 4 6.90 -1.39 11.01
CA VAL A 4 7.03 -2.46 12.03
C VAL A 4 6.84 -1.89 13.42
N GLN A 5 7.44 -0.73 13.71
CA GLN A 5 7.26 -0.06 14.98
C GLN A 5 5.78 0.31 15.21
N TYR A 6 5.12 0.95 14.24
CA TYR A 6 3.73 1.39 14.41
C TYR A 6 2.76 0.23 14.61
N LEU A 7 2.94 -0.86 13.86
CA LEU A 7 2.15 -2.07 14.03
C LEU A 7 2.47 -2.77 15.37
N GLY A 8 3.73 -2.77 15.80
CA GLY A 8 4.14 -3.34 17.09
C GLY A 8 3.58 -2.57 18.28
N GLU A 9 3.51 -1.24 18.18
CA GLU A 9 2.82 -0.38 19.16
C GLU A 9 1.30 -0.67 19.25
N MET A 10 0.72 -1.29 18.21
CA MET A 10 -0.68 -1.77 18.20
C MET A 10 -0.81 -3.22 18.70
N GLY A 11 0.25 -3.79 19.29
CA GLY A 11 0.23 -5.11 19.90
C GLY A 11 0.28 -6.28 18.91
N GLN A 12 0.64 -6.03 17.65
CA GLN A 12 0.72 -7.08 16.64
C GLN A 12 2.03 -7.86 16.75
N GLU A 13 1.98 -9.18 16.59
CA GLU A 13 3.16 -10.00 16.38
C GLU A 13 3.59 -9.88 14.90
N ILE A 14 4.83 -9.45 14.66
CA ILE A 14 5.28 -9.11 13.30
C ILE A 14 6.51 -9.93 12.95
N LYS A 15 6.42 -10.64 11.82
CA LYS A 15 7.56 -11.29 11.17
C LYS A 15 7.92 -10.52 9.91
N VAL A 16 9.19 -10.11 9.80
CA VAL A 16 9.67 -9.27 8.71
C VAL A 16 10.66 -10.05 7.86
N PHE A 17 10.36 -10.16 6.57
CA PHE A 17 11.21 -10.84 5.61
C PHE A 17 11.62 -9.90 4.49
N ARG A 18 12.84 -10.09 3.98
CA ARG A 18 13.26 -9.45 2.73
C ARG A 18 12.63 -10.20 1.57
N ASN A 19 12.33 -9.48 0.48
CA ASN A 19 11.66 -10.02 -0.71
C ASN A 19 12.40 -11.16 -1.45
N ASN A 20 13.63 -11.49 -1.03
CA ASN A 20 14.46 -12.58 -1.55
C ASN A 20 14.90 -13.58 -0.47
N LYS A 21 14.26 -13.55 0.70
CA LYS A 21 14.59 -14.40 1.87
C LYS A 21 13.40 -15.19 2.41
N ILE A 22 12.32 -15.28 1.63
CA ILE A 22 11.14 -16.06 1.95
C ILE A 22 10.50 -16.57 0.66
N VAL A 23 9.92 -17.76 0.70
CA VAL A 23 9.12 -18.33 -0.40
C VAL A 23 7.63 -18.41 -0.04
N LEU A 24 6.78 -18.65 -1.04
CA LEU A 24 5.33 -18.60 -0.88
C LEU A 24 4.78 -19.70 0.03
N GLU A 25 5.45 -20.84 0.06
CA GLU A 25 5.12 -22.00 0.90
C GLU A 25 5.34 -21.66 2.38
N GLU A 26 6.45 -21.02 2.71
CA GLU A 26 6.75 -20.57 4.08
C GLU A 26 5.72 -19.56 4.58
N ILE A 27 5.21 -18.68 3.71
CA ILE A 27 4.15 -17.72 4.06
C ILE A 27 2.84 -18.44 4.34
N GLU A 28 2.50 -19.43 3.52
CA GLU A 28 1.28 -20.22 3.68
C GLU A 28 1.30 -21.03 4.98
N GLU A 29 2.42 -21.67 5.31
CA GLU A 29 2.62 -22.43 6.55
C GLU A 29 2.56 -21.56 7.82
N MET A 30 2.87 -20.27 7.71
CA MET A 30 2.77 -19.33 8.83
C MET A 30 1.34 -18.93 9.18
N HIS A 31 0.38 -19.14 8.28
CA HIS A 31 -1.02 -18.71 8.43
C HIS A 31 -1.18 -17.26 8.94
N PRO A 32 -0.61 -16.25 8.25
CA PRO A 32 -0.70 -14.87 8.72
C PRO A 32 -2.13 -14.31 8.55
N ASP A 33 -2.58 -13.53 9.53
CA ASP A 33 -3.87 -12.83 9.47
C ASP A 33 -3.86 -11.67 8.47
N HIS A 34 -2.70 -11.03 8.27
CA HIS A 34 -2.52 -9.87 7.39
C HIS A 34 -1.15 -9.90 6.73
N ILE A 35 -1.09 -9.36 5.50
CA ILE A 35 0.17 -9.18 4.76
C ILE A 35 0.38 -7.70 4.48
N VAL A 36 1.59 -7.20 4.76
CA VAL A 36 1.99 -5.82 4.42
C VAL A 36 3.19 -5.86 3.48
N ILE A 37 3.00 -5.35 2.25
CA ILE A 37 4.08 -5.15 1.29
C ILE A 37 4.65 -3.74 1.50
N SER A 38 5.77 -3.68 2.22
CA SER A 38 6.42 -2.45 2.65
C SER A 38 7.03 -1.65 1.49
N PRO A 39 7.33 -0.34 1.69
CA PRO A 39 8.06 0.44 0.70
C PRO A 39 9.47 -0.11 0.47
N GLY A 40 10.02 0.10 -0.72
CA GLY A 40 11.38 -0.28 -1.06
C GLY A 40 11.96 0.61 -2.17
N PRO A 41 13.29 0.65 -2.31
CA PRO A 41 13.89 1.13 -3.54
C PRO A 41 13.55 0.16 -4.69
N CYS A 42 13.74 0.62 -5.93
CA CYS A 42 13.52 -0.15 -7.17
C CYS A 42 12.07 -0.13 -7.70
N THR A 43 11.88 -0.76 -8.87
CA THR A 43 10.58 -0.88 -9.54
C THR A 43 9.83 -2.14 -9.09
N PRO A 44 8.51 -2.25 -9.29
CA PRO A 44 7.78 -3.48 -8.96
C PRO A 44 8.32 -4.73 -9.69
N ASN A 45 8.89 -4.57 -10.89
CA ASN A 45 9.57 -5.66 -11.62
C ASN A 45 10.76 -6.26 -10.86
N GLU A 46 11.34 -5.51 -9.93
CA GLU A 46 12.49 -5.90 -9.11
C GLU A 46 12.07 -6.20 -7.67
N ALA A 47 10.76 -6.20 -7.37
CA ALA A 47 10.23 -6.37 -6.01
C ALA A 47 10.29 -7.81 -5.48
N GLY A 48 10.93 -8.74 -6.21
CA GLY A 48 11.13 -10.12 -5.80
C GLY A 48 9.80 -10.85 -5.57
N VAL A 49 9.69 -11.56 -4.45
CA VAL A 49 8.50 -12.36 -4.09
C VAL A 49 7.23 -11.52 -3.87
N SER A 50 7.33 -10.19 -3.81
CA SER A 50 6.19 -9.31 -3.51
C SER A 50 5.05 -9.43 -4.53
N ILE A 51 5.38 -9.55 -5.82
CA ILE A 51 4.39 -9.74 -6.91
C ILE A 51 3.69 -11.11 -6.75
N PRO A 52 4.42 -12.24 -6.69
CA PRO A 52 3.82 -13.55 -6.43
C PRO A 52 3.01 -13.64 -5.13
N VAL A 53 3.40 -12.92 -4.07
CA VAL A 53 2.64 -12.87 -2.80
C VAL A 53 1.27 -12.24 -3.02
N ILE A 54 1.19 -11.11 -3.74
CA ILE A 54 -0.10 -10.47 -4.01
C ILE A 54 -0.96 -11.39 -4.88
N GLU A 55 -0.40 -11.99 -5.93
CA GLU A 55 -1.12 -12.92 -6.81
C GLU A 55 -1.67 -14.13 -6.06
N LYS A 56 -0.88 -14.74 -5.18
CA LYS A 56 -1.27 -15.96 -4.46
C LYS A 56 -2.29 -15.70 -3.35
N PHE A 57 -2.13 -14.61 -2.60
CA PHE A 57 -2.88 -14.39 -1.36
C PHE A 57 -4.03 -13.38 -1.50
N ALA A 58 -4.15 -12.68 -2.63
CA ALA A 58 -5.31 -11.85 -2.89
C ALA A 58 -6.61 -12.66 -2.80
N GLY A 59 -7.61 -12.11 -2.10
CA GLY A 59 -8.89 -12.78 -1.84
C GLY A 59 -8.87 -13.84 -0.73
N HIS A 60 -7.70 -14.10 -0.13
CA HIS A 60 -7.53 -15.10 0.93
C HIS A 60 -7.08 -14.43 2.23
N ILE A 61 -6.15 -13.48 2.14
CA ILE A 61 -5.59 -12.75 3.27
C ILE A 61 -5.64 -11.26 2.94
N PRO A 62 -6.07 -10.38 3.86
CA PRO A 62 -5.99 -8.94 3.66
C PRO A 62 -4.55 -8.46 3.38
N ILE A 63 -4.39 -7.67 2.32
CA ILE A 63 -3.07 -7.16 1.87
C ILE A 63 -3.07 -5.64 1.86
N LEU A 64 -2.07 -5.04 2.51
CA LEU A 64 -1.75 -3.61 2.38
C LEU A 64 -0.43 -3.41 1.63
N GLY A 65 -0.47 -2.68 0.53
CA GLY A 65 0.71 -2.21 -0.19
C GLY A 65 1.05 -0.77 0.15
N VAL A 66 2.30 -0.49 0.52
CA VAL A 66 2.76 0.88 0.80
C VAL A 66 3.85 1.28 -0.19
N CYS A 67 3.68 2.40 -0.89
CA CYS A 67 4.59 2.93 -1.91
C CYS A 67 4.93 1.89 -3.00
N LEU A 68 6.08 1.21 -2.92
CA LEU A 68 6.40 0.10 -3.83
C LEU A 68 5.35 -1.04 -3.76
N GLY A 69 4.80 -1.31 -2.58
CA GLY A 69 3.73 -2.30 -2.43
C GLY A 69 2.43 -1.86 -3.13
N HIS A 70 2.10 -0.58 -3.08
CA HIS A 70 0.97 -0.01 -3.81
C HIS A 70 1.17 -0.14 -5.33
N GLN A 71 2.36 0.21 -5.82
CA GLN A 71 2.71 0.05 -7.24
C GLN A 71 2.68 -1.42 -7.67
N SER A 72 3.13 -2.33 -6.81
CA SER A 72 3.08 -3.77 -7.05
C SER A 72 1.64 -4.28 -7.17
N ILE A 73 0.73 -3.80 -6.32
CA ILE A 73 -0.71 -4.09 -6.45
C ILE A 73 -1.24 -3.61 -7.79
N GLY A 74 -0.95 -2.36 -8.17
CA GLY A 74 -1.33 -1.83 -9.49
C GLY A 74 -0.86 -2.73 -10.63
N GLN A 75 0.40 -3.14 -10.61
CA GLN A 75 0.99 -3.99 -11.64
C GLN A 75 0.39 -5.41 -11.68
N VAL A 76 0.20 -6.06 -10.53
CA VAL A 76 -0.36 -7.42 -10.43
C VAL A 76 -1.74 -7.50 -11.08
N PHE A 77 -2.56 -6.47 -10.90
CA PHE A 77 -3.90 -6.43 -11.45
C PHE A 77 -3.97 -5.86 -12.88
N GLY A 78 -2.83 -5.56 -13.50
CA GLY A 78 -2.73 -5.16 -14.91
C GLY A 78 -2.61 -3.67 -15.19
N GLY A 79 -2.45 -2.83 -14.16
CA GLY A 79 -2.16 -1.41 -14.32
C GLY A 79 -0.70 -1.13 -14.65
N ASN A 80 -0.43 -0.08 -15.43
CA ASN A 80 0.96 0.33 -15.69
C ASN A 80 1.51 1.15 -14.51
N VAL A 81 2.80 0.98 -14.24
CA VAL A 81 3.54 1.83 -13.31
C VAL A 81 4.52 2.68 -14.11
N ILE A 82 4.27 3.99 -14.11
CA ILE A 82 5.00 4.97 -14.92
C ILE A 82 5.76 5.95 -14.02
N ARG A 83 6.68 6.73 -14.61
CA ARG A 83 7.32 7.82 -13.89
C ARG A 83 6.30 8.90 -13.55
N ALA A 84 6.35 9.38 -12.31
CA ALA A 84 5.59 10.54 -11.89
C ALA A 84 6.09 11.78 -12.64
N GLU A 85 5.17 12.68 -13.00
CA GLU A 85 5.54 13.99 -13.56
C GLU A 85 6.36 14.80 -12.55
N ASN A 86 6.01 14.69 -11.27
CA ASN A 86 6.65 15.39 -10.17
C ASN A 86 7.38 14.39 -9.25
N LEU A 87 8.71 14.52 -9.17
CA LEU A 87 9.51 13.74 -8.22
C LEU A 87 9.27 14.22 -6.78
N MET A 88 8.84 13.31 -5.92
CA MET A 88 8.56 13.59 -4.52
C MET A 88 9.61 12.93 -3.63
N HIS A 89 10.38 13.72 -2.88
CA HIS A 89 11.39 13.20 -1.95
C HIS A 89 11.27 13.89 -0.59
N GLY A 90 10.55 13.27 0.34
CA GLY A 90 10.32 13.83 1.68
C GLY A 90 9.42 15.06 1.68
N LYS A 91 8.54 15.18 0.69
CA LYS A 91 7.56 16.28 0.60
C LYS A 91 6.20 15.81 1.11
N THR A 92 5.41 16.74 1.62
CA THR A 92 4.02 16.49 1.99
C THR A 92 3.07 16.86 0.86
N SER A 93 1.88 16.26 0.85
CA SER A 93 0.78 16.64 -0.03
C SER A 93 -0.55 16.41 0.69
N GLU A 94 -1.56 17.19 0.30
CA GLU A 94 -2.94 16.90 0.66
C GLU A 94 -3.44 15.68 -0.12
N ILE A 95 -4.01 14.73 0.61
CA ILE A 95 -4.57 13.49 0.09
C ILE A 95 -6.09 13.53 0.26
N TYR A 96 -6.81 13.56 -0.86
CA TYR A 96 -8.26 13.50 -0.92
C TYR A 96 -8.67 12.03 -1.06
N HIS A 97 -9.60 11.56 -0.24
CA HIS A 97 -10.00 10.14 -0.23
C HIS A 97 -11.51 9.94 -0.07
N ASP A 98 -11.95 8.70 -0.30
CA ASP A 98 -13.35 8.27 -0.26
C ASP A 98 -13.92 8.03 1.15
N GLY A 99 -13.06 7.95 2.17
CA GLY A 99 -13.44 7.80 3.58
C GLY A 99 -13.88 6.38 3.96
N ARG A 100 -13.60 5.40 3.10
CA ARG A 100 -13.96 4.00 3.29
C ARG A 100 -12.76 3.18 3.74
N THR A 101 -13.04 2.01 4.33
CA THR A 101 -12.03 0.99 4.70
C THR A 101 -10.82 1.57 5.43
N VAL A 102 -9.61 1.57 4.85
CA VAL A 102 -8.39 2.11 5.48
C VAL A 102 -8.49 3.61 5.77
N PHE A 103 -9.34 4.34 5.04
CA PHE A 103 -9.60 5.77 5.22
C PHE A 103 -10.77 6.10 6.17
N ARG A 104 -11.39 5.09 6.80
CA ARG A 104 -12.54 5.31 7.70
C ARG A 104 -12.17 6.19 8.90
N ASP A 105 -13.02 7.17 9.19
CA ASP A 105 -12.84 8.20 10.24
C ASP A 105 -11.53 9.00 10.12
N ILE A 106 -11.00 9.16 8.91
CA ILE A 106 -9.90 10.07 8.61
C ILE A 106 -10.47 11.33 7.91
N PRO A 107 -10.08 12.55 8.28
CA PRO A 107 -10.46 13.76 7.57
C PRO A 107 -9.95 13.77 6.12
N SER A 108 -10.75 14.31 5.21
CA SER A 108 -10.39 14.46 3.79
C SER A 108 -10.46 15.95 3.39
N PRO A 109 -9.36 16.55 2.89
CA PRO A 109 -8.04 15.93 2.75
C PRO A 109 -7.31 15.79 4.10
N PHE A 110 -6.24 14.99 4.11
CA PHE A 110 -5.22 15.00 5.18
C PHE A 110 -3.80 15.13 4.61
N THR A 111 -2.85 15.52 5.46
CA THR A 111 -1.44 15.68 5.04
C THR A 111 -0.70 14.35 5.11
N ALA A 112 -0.06 13.93 4.00
CA ALA A 112 0.78 12.73 3.96
C ALA A 112 2.15 12.97 3.31
N THR A 113 3.16 12.25 3.79
CA THR A 113 4.52 12.30 3.23
C THR A 113 4.69 11.36 2.04
N ARG A 114 5.36 11.86 0.99
CA ARG A 114 5.60 11.18 -0.29
C ARG A 114 7.10 11.10 -0.59
N TYR A 115 7.53 9.93 -1.08
CA TYR A 115 8.93 9.63 -1.44
C TYR A 115 9.07 8.94 -2.80
N HIS A 116 8.03 8.97 -3.64
CA HIS A 116 7.98 8.18 -4.86
C HIS A 116 8.45 8.96 -6.10
N SER A 117 8.96 8.18 -7.05
CA SER A 117 9.29 8.61 -8.42
C SER A 117 8.42 7.91 -9.47
N LEU A 118 7.61 6.94 -9.04
CA LEU A 118 6.73 6.13 -9.87
C LEU A 118 5.32 6.16 -9.29
N ILE A 119 4.32 6.09 -10.17
CA ILE A 119 2.90 6.05 -9.82
C ILE A 119 2.17 5.04 -10.70
N ILE A 120 1.03 4.57 -10.22
CA ILE A 120 0.07 3.85 -11.07
C ILE A 120 -0.51 4.84 -12.09
N GLU A 121 -0.48 4.47 -13.37
CA GLU A 121 -1.05 5.26 -14.44
C GLU A 121 -2.58 5.15 -14.43
N ARG A 122 -3.27 6.28 -14.29
CA ARG A 122 -4.74 6.32 -14.24
C ARG A 122 -5.40 5.77 -15.51
N ALA A 123 -4.82 6.01 -16.67
CA ALA A 123 -5.38 5.60 -17.96
C ALA A 123 -5.36 4.08 -18.18
N SER A 124 -4.48 3.35 -17.48
CA SER A 124 -4.38 1.89 -17.54
C SER A 124 -4.91 1.21 -16.28
N LEU A 125 -5.57 1.95 -15.38
CA LEU A 125 -6.12 1.36 -14.16
C LEU A 125 -7.16 0.28 -14.53
N PRO A 126 -6.96 -0.98 -14.10
CA PRO A 126 -7.84 -2.08 -14.46
C PRO A 126 -9.20 -1.95 -13.77
N ASP A 127 -10.25 -2.49 -14.40
CA ASP A 127 -11.62 -2.42 -13.89
C ASP A 127 -11.81 -3.10 -12.52
N CYS A 128 -10.91 -3.99 -12.10
CA CYS A 128 -10.97 -4.63 -10.79
C CYS A 128 -10.43 -3.76 -9.64
N LEU A 129 -9.73 -2.66 -9.96
CA LEU A 129 -9.26 -1.68 -9.00
C LEU A 129 -10.14 -0.42 -9.02
N GLU A 130 -10.34 0.18 -7.85
CA GLU A 130 -10.93 1.50 -7.70
C GLU A 130 -9.94 2.46 -7.05
N ILE A 131 -9.97 3.73 -7.48
CA ILE A 131 -9.18 4.80 -6.88
C ILE A 131 -9.86 5.21 -5.59
N THR A 132 -9.14 5.08 -4.48
CA THR A 132 -9.66 5.42 -3.14
C THR A 132 -9.09 6.71 -2.60
N ALA A 133 -7.95 7.16 -3.11
CA ALA A 133 -7.36 8.44 -2.79
C ALA A 133 -6.56 9.05 -3.95
N GLU A 134 -6.51 10.37 -4.02
CA GLU A 134 -5.76 11.13 -5.01
C GLU A 134 -5.28 12.50 -4.48
N THR A 135 -4.32 13.10 -5.19
CA THR A 135 -3.95 14.51 -4.97
C THR A 135 -4.90 15.43 -5.74
N GLN A 136 -4.87 16.75 -5.47
CA GLN A 136 -5.64 17.73 -6.25
C GLN A 136 -5.29 17.71 -7.75
N ALA A 137 -4.07 17.30 -8.11
CA ALA A 137 -3.63 17.15 -9.50
C ALA A 137 -4.09 15.83 -10.15
N GLY A 138 -4.83 14.97 -9.43
CA GLY A 138 -5.35 13.71 -9.94
C GLY A 138 -4.35 12.54 -9.91
N GLU A 139 -3.20 12.68 -9.22
CA GLU A 139 -2.26 11.58 -9.03
C GLU A 139 -2.87 10.53 -8.07
N ILE A 140 -2.85 9.26 -8.47
CA ILE A 140 -3.43 8.14 -7.67
C ILE A 140 -2.60 7.93 -6.41
N MET A 141 -3.24 8.14 -5.26
CA MET A 141 -2.64 8.00 -3.92
C MET A 141 -3.15 6.79 -3.16
N GLY A 142 -4.28 6.22 -3.57
CA GLY A 142 -4.88 5.04 -2.97
C GLY A 142 -5.62 4.22 -4.01
N VAL A 143 -5.50 2.90 -3.92
CA VAL A 143 -6.33 1.94 -4.68
C VAL A 143 -6.87 0.86 -3.77
N ARG A 144 -8.03 0.31 -4.12
CA ARG A 144 -8.64 -0.86 -3.48
C ARG A 144 -9.12 -1.83 -4.56
N HIS A 145 -8.98 -3.13 -4.32
CA HIS A 145 -9.60 -4.14 -5.16
C HIS A 145 -11.11 -4.22 -4.86
N LYS A 146 -11.93 -4.33 -5.92
CA LYS A 146 -13.41 -4.30 -5.76
C LYS A 146 -13.97 -5.52 -5.05
N GLU A 147 -13.27 -6.65 -5.13
CA GLU A 147 -13.74 -7.94 -4.58
C GLU A 147 -12.86 -8.49 -3.44
N PHE A 148 -11.62 -8.03 -3.32
CA PHE A 148 -10.64 -8.61 -2.39
C PHE A 148 -10.24 -7.55 -1.37
N ALA A 149 -9.90 -7.97 -0.14
CA ALA A 149 -9.37 -7.10 0.90
C ALA A 149 -7.91 -6.67 0.61
N VAL A 150 -7.68 -6.11 -0.58
CA VAL A 150 -6.38 -5.64 -1.05
C VAL A 150 -6.44 -4.15 -1.26
N GLU A 151 -5.58 -3.42 -0.54
CA GLU A 151 -5.49 -1.97 -0.62
C GLU A 151 -4.04 -1.53 -0.77
N GLY A 152 -3.84 -0.44 -1.52
CA GLY A 152 -2.52 0.15 -1.71
C GLY A 152 -2.57 1.64 -1.45
N VAL A 153 -1.58 2.18 -0.73
CA VAL A 153 -1.37 3.63 -0.56
C VAL A 153 0.00 4.06 -1.08
N GLN A 154 0.05 5.13 -1.89
CA GLN A 154 1.28 5.61 -2.53
C GLN A 154 2.16 6.44 -1.59
N PHE A 155 1.57 7.01 -0.54
CA PHE A 155 2.26 7.76 0.51
C PHE A 155 2.69 6.85 1.67
N HIS A 156 3.42 7.41 2.64
CA HIS A 156 4.01 6.67 3.75
C HIS A 156 3.23 6.91 5.06
N PRO A 157 2.27 6.04 5.45
CA PRO A 157 1.53 6.19 6.71
C PRO A 157 2.44 6.09 7.95
N GLU A 158 3.64 5.55 7.81
CA GLU A 158 4.64 5.44 8.87
C GLU A 158 5.58 6.65 9.00
N SER A 159 5.43 7.65 8.12
CA SER A 159 6.23 8.87 8.18
C SER A 159 5.71 9.81 9.28
N ILE A 160 6.63 10.47 9.98
CA ILE A 160 6.30 11.38 11.09
C ILE A 160 5.46 12.59 10.66
N LEU A 161 5.59 13.01 9.39
CA LEU A 161 4.81 14.14 8.84
C LEU A 161 3.48 13.69 8.23
N THR A 162 3.18 12.38 8.22
CA THR A 162 1.87 11.88 7.79
C THR A 162 0.89 11.93 8.95
N GLU A 163 -0.16 12.73 8.78
CA GLU A 163 -1.28 12.78 9.69
C GLU A 163 -2.08 11.48 9.60
N HIS A 164 -2.67 11.06 10.73
CA HIS A 164 -3.56 9.91 10.81
C HIS A 164 -3.00 8.55 10.35
N GLY A 165 -1.68 8.43 10.08
CA GLY A 165 -1.08 7.20 9.58
C GLY A 165 -1.30 5.98 10.49
N LYS A 166 -1.24 6.15 11.81
CA LYS A 166 -1.59 5.08 12.78
C LYS A 166 -3.06 4.67 12.72
N LYS A 167 -3.98 5.60 12.46
CA LYS A 167 -5.42 5.29 12.33
C LYS A 167 -5.66 4.53 11.04
N LEU A 168 -4.99 4.89 9.94
CA LEU A 168 -5.04 4.15 8.68
C LEU A 168 -4.59 2.70 8.86
N LEU A 169 -3.43 2.49 9.49
CA LEU A 169 -2.91 1.15 9.77
C LEU A 169 -3.85 0.36 10.69
N ARG A 170 -4.47 1.00 11.69
CA ARG A 170 -5.48 0.35 12.54
C ARG A 170 -6.72 -0.08 11.74
N ASN A 171 -7.23 0.78 10.86
CA ASN A 171 -8.36 0.44 10.01
C ASN A 171 -8.03 -0.76 9.09
N PHE A 172 -6.80 -0.86 8.59
CA PHE A 172 -6.36 -2.02 7.82
C PHE A 172 -6.39 -3.31 8.65
N LEU A 173 -5.90 -3.28 9.89
CA LEU A 173 -5.92 -4.46 10.79
C LEU A 173 -7.34 -4.94 11.14
N GLU A 174 -8.36 -4.09 10.95
CA GLU A 174 -9.76 -4.46 11.16
C GLU A 174 -10.43 -5.08 9.92
N LEU A 175 -9.75 -5.09 8.76
CA LEU A 175 -10.23 -5.78 7.56
C LEU A 175 -10.21 -7.30 7.76
N LYS A 176 -11.18 -7.96 7.10
CA LYS A 176 -11.38 -9.42 7.10
C LYS A 176 -11.37 -9.93 5.68
#